data_AF-A0A7K0Z1X3-F1
#
_entry.id   AF-A0A7K0Z1X3-F1
#
_cell.length_a   1.000
_cell.length_b   1.000
_cell.length_c   1.000
_cell.angle_alpha   90.00
_cell.angle_beta   90.00
_cell.angle_gamma   90.00
#
_symmetry.space_group_name_H-M   'P 1'
#
loop_
_entity.id
_entity.type
_entity.pdbx_description
1 polymer ?
#
loop_
_entity_poly.entity_id
_entity_poly.type
_entity_poly.pdbx_seq_one_letter_code
_entity_poly.pdbx_strand_id
1 'polypeptide(L)' 'YNRFIQGLKASGLEVDRRVLSDIATNDPAAFKVLVDVSRKNLPAA' A
#
# COMPACT_ATOMS: atom_id res chain seq x y z
N TYR A 1 1.96 -3.75 8.58
CA TYR A 1 0.59 -3.37 8.21
C TYR A 1 0.26 -1.92 8.59
N ASN A 2 0.29 -1.49 9.86
CA ASN A 2 -0.12 -0.12 10.26
C ASN A 2 0.62 1.00 9.50
N ARG A 3 1.95 0.98 9.45
CA ARG A 3 2.76 1.93 8.65
C ARG A 3 2.45 1.88 7.15
N PHE A 4 2.24 0.68 6.60
CA PHE A 4 1.92 0.52 5.18
C PHE A 4 0.59 1.20 4.81
N ILE A 5 -0.45 0.97 5.61
CA ILE A 5 -1.76 1.61 5.44
C ILE A 5 -1.68 3.13 5.65
N GLN A 6 -0.87 3.60 6.62
CA GLN A 6 -0.63 5.03 6.80
C GLN A 6 -0.01 5.67 5.56
N GLY A 7 1.00 5.05 4.96
CA GLY A 7 1.63 5.54 3.73
C GLY A 7 0.67 5.53 2.52
N LEU A 8 -0.16 4.49 2.39
CA LEU A 8 -1.19 4.45 1.33
C LEU A 8 -2.23 5.55 1.52
N LYS A 9 -2.73 5.75 2.75
CA LYS A 9 -3.69 6.81 3.07
C LYS A 9 -3.09 8.20 2.83
N ALA A 10 -1.82 8.41 3.19
CA ALA A 10 -1.10 9.66 2.97
C ALA A 10 -0.89 9.97 1.47
N SER A 11 -0.81 8.94 0.63
CA SER A 11 -0.75 9.09 -0.83
C SER A 11 -2.11 9.41 -1.49
N GLY A 12 -3.19 9.46 -0.70
CA GLY A 12 -4.56 9.66 -1.20
C GLY A 12 -5.18 8.43 -1.87
N LEU A 13 -4.51 7.27 -1.83
CA LEU A 13 -5.02 6.01 -2.36
C LEU A 13 -5.96 5.35 -1.35
N GLU A 14 -7.25 5.34 -1.66
CA GLU A 14 -8.23 4.48 -0.99
C GLU A 14 -8.17 3.08 -1.59
N VAL A 15 -7.69 2.11 -0.81
CA VAL A 15 -7.56 0.72 -1.25
C VAL A 15 -8.44 -0.17 -0.36
N ASP A 16 -9.35 -0.95 -0.98
CA ASP A 16 -10.11 -1.97 -0.26
C ASP A 16 -9.18 -3.11 0.17
N ARG A 17 -9.24 -3.46 1.44
CA ARG A 17 -8.38 -4.48 2.05
C ARG A 17 -8.49 -5.87 1.42
N ARG A 18 -9.65 -6.23 0.84
CA ARG A 18 -9.84 -7.51 0.15
C ARG A 18 -9.09 -7.50 -1.18
N VAL A 19 -9.22 -6.42 -1.93
CA VAL A 19 -8.50 -6.22 -3.20
C VAL A 19 -6.99 -6.19 -2.94
N LEU A 20 -6.55 -5.52 -1.88
CA LEU A 20 -5.15 -5.51 -1.47
C LEU A 20 -4.60 -6.92 -1.20
N SER A 21 -5.36 -7.76 -0.48
CA SER A 21 -4.96 -9.14 -0.21
C SER A 21 -4.92 -10.00 -1.47
N ASP A 22 -5.86 -9.78 -2.39
CA ASP A 22 -5.87 -10.48 -3.68
C ASP A 22 -4.66 -10.10 -4.53
N ILE A 23 -4.37 -8.80 -4.65
CA ILE A 23 -3.18 -8.28 -5.35
C ILE A 23 -1.90 -8.83 -4.71
N ALA A 24 -1.80 -8.87 -3.39
CA ALA A 24 -0.64 -9.42 -2.70
C ALA A 24 -0.41 -10.91 -3.00
N THR A 25 -1.48 -11.65 -3.29
CA THR A 25 -1.44 -13.10 -3.56
C THR A 25 -1.21 -13.40 -5.03
N ASN A 26 -1.91 -12.70 -5.92
CA ASN A 26 -1.95 -13.01 -7.35
C ASN A 26 -1.00 -12.14 -8.18
N ASP A 27 -0.65 -10.93 -7.72
CA ASP A 27 0.19 -9.99 -8.47
C ASP A 27 1.28 -9.32 -7.60
N PRO A 28 2.40 -10.04 -7.37
CA PRO A 28 3.52 -9.52 -6.58
C PRO A 28 4.16 -8.26 -7.17
N ALA A 29 4.08 -8.06 -8.49
CA ALA A 29 4.65 -6.90 -9.17
C ALA A 29 3.84 -5.63 -8.85
N ALA A 30 2.52 -5.70 -8.96
CA ALA A 30 1.61 -4.64 -8.54
C ALA A 30 1.73 -4.36 -7.04
N PHE A 31 1.82 -5.41 -6.21
CA PHE A 31 2.01 -5.24 -4.77
C PHE A 31 3.32 -4.49 -4.45
N LYS A 32 4.41 -4.76 -5.17
CA LYS A 32 5.68 -4.04 -5.01
C LYS A 32 5.55 -2.54 -5.31
N VAL A 33 4.74 -2.16 -6.31
CA VAL A 33 4.46 -0.75 -6.61
C VAL A 33 3.70 -0.09 -5.46
N LEU A 34 2.68 -0.76 -4.90
CA LEU A 34 1.94 -0.25 -3.74
C LEU A 34 2.85 -0.06 -2.51
N VAL A 35 3.80 -0.97 -2.30
CA VAL A 35 4.80 -0.85 -1.24
C VAL A 35 5.72 0.35 -1.45
N ASP A 36 6.16 0.60 -2.68
CA ASP A 36 6.99 1.76 -3.00
C ASP A 36 6.24 3.08 -2.79
N VAL A 37 5.00 3.17 -3.28
CA VAL A 37 4.14 4.34 -3.09
C VAL A 37 3.89 4.60 -1.60
N SER A 38 3.57 3.55 -0.84
CA SER A 38 3.39 3.65 0.61
C SER A 38 4.65 4.16 1.32
N ARG A 39 5.83 3.65 0.94
CA ARG A 39 7.11 4.08 1.54
C ARG A 39 7.43 5.55 1.23
N LYS A 40 7.18 6.00 0.00
CA LYS A 40 7.41 7.39 -0.42
C LYS A 40 6.52 8.39 0.32
N ASN A 41 5.32 7.96 0.69
CA ASN A 41 4.33 8.82 1.34
C ASN A 41 4.20 8.54 2.85
N LEU A 42 5.10 7.73 3.42
CA LEU A 42 5.06 7.45 4.85
C LEU A 42 5.38 8.75 5.60
N PRO A 43 4.50 9.23 6.50
CA PRO A 43 4.80 10.43 7.28
C PRO A 43 6.06 10.20 8.11
N ALA A 44 7.01 11.13 8.04
CA ALA A 44 8.13 11.17 8.97
C ALA A 44 7.56 11.24 10.40
N ALA A 45 8.05 10.36 11.27
CA ALA A 45 7.55 10.19 12.62
C ALA A 45 7.77 11.43 13.49
#